data_AF-A0A3P2ACZ8-F1
#
_entry.id   AF-A0A3P2ACZ8-F1
#
_cell.length_a   1.000
_cell.length_b   1.000
_cell.length_c   1.000
_cell.angle_alpha   90.00
_cell.angle_beta   90.00
_cell.angle_gamma   90.00
#
_symmetry.space_group_name_H-M   'P 1'
#
loop_
_entity.id
_entity.type
_entity.pdbx_description
1 polymer ?
#
loop_
_entity_poly.entity_id
_entity_poly.type
_entity_poly.pdbx_seq_one_letter_code
_entity_poly.pdbx_strand_id
1 'polypeptide(L)'
;MIRISVNRILPFLLLLILFVSCSRKYKIEGNSSVIGLDGKMLFLKTLQDGQWVSVDSAEVIHGLFKMNGPADSVVMVTLYMGNEGIMPLVLEDGKIEVSISNSQLLAKGTPLNDKLYEFIDKRNALEVKIEELERKEARMVLDGADLENVRQELSKESATLIKEMNDYVRQFITDNFENVLGPSVFMMMCSTMPYPVMTPQIEEIMKTAPLSFKENKQVKDFLTKAKENMQLLEEQHRMRQNIILGEGQK
;
A
#
# COMPACT_ATOMS: atom_id res chain seq x y z
N MET A 1 -33.51 16.32 -55.21
CA MET A 1 -33.46 17.40 -54.22
C MET A 1 -34.25 16.95 -52.99
N ILE A 2 -33.58 16.39 -51.97
CA ILE A 2 -34.25 15.79 -50.80
C ILE A 2 -34.48 16.90 -49.76
N ARG A 3 -35.74 17.27 -49.54
CA ARG A 3 -36.15 18.18 -48.45
C ARG A 3 -36.12 17.42 -47.13
N ILE A 4 -35.03 17.56 -46.37
CA ILE A 4 -34.97 17.06 -44.99
C ILE A 4 -35.75 18.06 -44.13
N SER A 5 -36.81 17.60 -43.45
CA SER A 5 -37.60 18.44 -42.56
C SER A 5 -36.85 18.68 -41.25
N VAL A 6 -36.69 19.96 -40.87
CA VAL A 6 -36.00 20.41 -39.65
C VAL A 6 -36.56 19.73 -38.38
N ASN A 7 -37.85 19.37 -38.38
CA ASN A 7 -38.51 18.66 -37.28
C ASN A 7 -38.08 17.19 -37.09
N ARG A 8 -37.42 16.56 -38.08
CA ARG A 8 -36.89 15.19 -37.95
C ARG A 8 -35.44 15.15 -37.47
N ILE A 9 -34.70 16.26 -37.60
CA ILE A 9 -33.31 16.37 -37.14
C ILE A 9 -33.25 16.73 -35.65
N LEU A 10 -34.23 17.50 -35.16
CA LEU A 10 -34.32 17.95 -33.77
C LEU A 10 -34.27 16.83 -32.71
N PRO A 11 -34.99 15.69 -32.85
CA PRO A 11 -34.87 14.58 -31.89
C PRO A 11 -33.50 13.88 -31.96
N PHE A 12 -32.85 13.88 -33.12
CA PHE A 12 -31.49 13.33 -33.29
C PHE A 12 -30.42 14.23 -32.62
N LEU A 13 -30.62 15.56 -32.65
CA LEU A 13 -29.74 16.53 -31.99
C LEU A 13 -29.90 16.50 -30.45
N LEU A 14 -31.11 16.25 -29.95
CA LEU A 14 -31.40 16.06 -28.52
C LEU A 14 -30.85 14.73 -27.97
N LEU A 15 -30.77 13.68 -28.79
CA LEU A 15 -30.16 12.39 -28.42
C LEU A 15 -28.63 12.50 -28.25
N LEU A 16 -27.97 13.42 -28.97
CA LEU A 16 -26.52 13.68 -28.88
C LEU A 16 -26.10 14.28 -27.54
N ILE A 17 -26.99 14.99 -26.84
CA ILE A 17 -26.70 15.64 -25.53
C ILE A 17 -26.71 14.59 -24.39
N LEU A 18 -27.27 13.40 -24.61
CA LEU A 18 -27.27 12.31 -23.63
C LEU A 18 -25.93 11.55 -23.56
N PHE A 19 -24.97 11.86 -24.44
CA PHE A 19 -23.62 11.30 -24.44
C PHE A 19 -22.55 12.28 -23.96
N VAL A 20 -22.89 13.25 -23.09
CA VAL A 20 -21.87 13.93 -22.30
C VAL A 20 -21.35 12.93 -21.27
N SER A 21 -20.49 12.02 -21.73
CA SER A 21 -19.67 11.18 -20.86
C SER A 21 -18.87 12.13 -19.97
N CYS A 22 -19.20 12.15 -18.69
CA CYS A 22 -18.35 12.79 -17.70
C CYS A 22 -17.06 11.96 -17.66
N SER A 23 -16.09 12.35 -18.50
CA SER A 23 -14.80 11.67 -18.57
C SER A 23 -14.11 11.88 -17.21
N ARG A 24 -14.02 10.81 -16.42
CA ARG A 24 -13.27 10.84 -15.16
C ARG A 24 -11.80 11.11 -15.45
N LYS A 25 -11.22 12.04 -14.72
CA LYS A 25 -9.83 12.47 -14.91
C LYS A 25 -9.18 12.70 -13.56
N TYR A 26 -7.96 12.21 -13.42
CA TYR A 26 -7.13 12.60 -12.30
C TYR A 26 -6.28 13.81 -12.70
N LYS A 27 -6.00 14.65 -11.72
CA LYS A 27 -5.03 15.74 -11.85
C LYS A 27 -4.15 15.75 -10.61
N ILE A 28 -2.88 15.43 -10.77
CA ILE A 28 -1.88 15.54 -9.71
C ILE A 28 -1.19 16.89 -9.81
N GLU A 29 -1.19 17.62 -8.71
CA GLU A 29 -0.37 18.82 -8.52
C GLU A 29 0.59 18.57 -7.36
N GLY A 30 1.86 18.41 -7.71
CA GLY A 30 2.91 18.08 -6.77
C GLY A 30 3.80 19.27 -6.43
N ASN A 31 4.18 19.40 -5.17
CA ASN A 31 5.25 20.28 -4.72
C ASN A 31 6.30 19.49 -3.91
N SER A 32 7.56 19.82 -4.15
CA SER A 32 8.71 19.25 -3.46
C SER A 32 9.61 20.34 -2.90
N SER A 33 9.97 20.21 -1.63
CA SER A 33 11.01 21.02 -0.99
C SER A 33 12.36 20.32 -0.95
N VAL A 34 12.48 19.12 -1.56
CA VAL A 34 13.69 18.32 -1.56
C VAL A 34 14.57 18.75 -2.74
N ILE A 35 15.72 19.37 -2.45
CA ILE A 35 16.63 19.93 -3.46
C ILE A 35 17.04 18.88 -4.51
N GLY A 36 17.18 17.62 -4.11
CA GLY A 36 17.59 16.52 -5.00
C GLY A 36 16.55 16.12 -6.05
N LEU A 37 15.31 16.61 -5.96
CA LEU A 37 14.24 16.28 -6.90
C LEU A 37 14.13 17.25 -8.08
N ASP A 38 14.69 18.46 -8.00
CA ASP A 38 14.56 19.43 -9.09
C ASP A 38 15.31 18.97 -10.35
N GLY A 39 14.66 19.08 -11.52
CA GLY A 39 15.16 18.56 -12.79
C GLY A 39 15.16 17.03 -12.92
N LYS A 40 14.52 16.31 -11.98
CA LYS A 40 14.36 14.85 -12.08
C LYS A 40 13.03 14.47 -12.72
N MET A 41 13.04 13.36 -13.44
CA MET A 41 11.82 12.72 -13.94
C MET A 41 11.21 11.85 -12.85
N LEU A 42 9.95 12.13 -12.54
CA LEU A 42 9.09 11.30 -11.71
C LEU A 42 8.19 10.43 -12.58
N PHE A 43 7.91 9.21 -12.13
CA PHE A 43 7.08 8.23 -12.82
C PHE A 43 6.01 7.70 -11.89
N LEU A 44 4.76 7.66 -12.32
CA LEU A 44 3.74 6.86 -11.64
C LEU A 44 3.86 5.44 -12.17
N LYS A 45 4.05 4.46 -11.29
CA LYS A 45 4.10 3.06 -11.68
C LYS A 45 3.07 2.25 -10.92
N THR A 46 2.51 1.24 -11.56
CA THR A 46 1.65 0.24 -10.94
C THR A 46 2.23 -1.14 -11.18
N LEU A 47 1.96 -2.07 -10.27
CA LEU A 47 2.45 -3.44 -10.37
C LEU A 47 1.44 -4.31 -11.13
N GLN A 48 1.75 -4.62 -12.38
CA GLN A 48 0.97 -5.48 -13.27
C GLN A 48 1.78 -6.74 -13.60
N ASP A 49 1.21 -7.92 -13.36
CA ASP A 49 1.84 -9.22 -13.65
C ASP A 49 3.26 -9.38 -13.06
N GLY A 50 3.50 -8.77 -11.90
CA GLY A 50 4.81 -8.81 -11.23
C GLY A 50 5.84 -7.83 -11.79
N GLN A 51 5.45 -6.97 -12.74
CA GLN A 51 6.30 -5.94 -13.33
C GLN A 51 5.77 -4.53 -13.02
N TRP A 52 6.68 -3.60 -12.77
CA TRP A 52 6.34 -2.19 -12.59
C TRP A 52 6.15 -1.53 -13.94
N VAL A 53 4.92 -1.15 -14.25
CA VAL A 53 4.54 -0.50 -15.51
C VAL A 53 4.28 0.98 -15.26
N SER A 54 4.91 1.85 -16.04
CA SER A 54 4.70 3.30 -15.97
C SER A 54 3.33 3.70 -16.52
N VAL A 55 2.61 4.51 -15.76
CA VAL A 55 1.27 5.04 -16.08
C VAL A 55 1.35 6.48 -16.58
N ASP A 56 2.18 7.30 -15.92
CA ASP A 56 2.42 8.69 -16.29
C ASP A 56 3.83 9.10 -15.85
N SER A 57 4.32 10.24 -16.33
CA SER A 57 5.60 10.81 -15.94
C SER A 57 5.60 12.33 -16.03
N ALA A 58 6.37 12.99 -15.16
CA ALA A 58 6.56 14.43 -15.22
C ALA A 58 7.94 14.81 -14.71
N GLU A 59 8.50 15.85 -15.31
CA GLU A 59 9.70 16.50 -14.80
C GLU A 59 9.33 17.44 -13.64
N VAL A 60 10.19 17.47 -12.62
CA VAL A 60 10.10 18.46 -11.54
C VAL A 60 10.80 19.74 -11.98
N ILE A 61 10.06 20.85 -12.01
CA ILE A 61 10.57 22.16 -12.42
C ILE A 61 10.30 23.16 -11.29
N HIS A 62 11.38 23.72 -10.73
CA HIS A 62 11.33 24.59 -9.54
C HIS A 62 10.57 23.93 -8.38
N GLY A 63 10.81 22.64 -8.16
CA GLY A 63 10.14 21.86 -7.12
C GLY A 63 8.65 21.56 -7.40
N LEU A 64 8.12 21.88 -8.58
CA LEU A 64 6.73 21.59 -8.94
C LEU A 64 6.64 20.53 -10.02
N PHE A 65 5.64 19.65 -9.95
CA PHE A 65 5.33 18.69 -11.01
C PHE A 65 3.83 18.55 -11.19
N LYS A 66 3.41 18.21 -12.41
CA LYS A 66 2.00 18.03 -12.75
C LYS A 66 1.82 16.83 -13.66
N MET A 67 0.83 16.01 -13.33
CA MET A 67 0.46 14.81 -14.09
C MET A 67 -1.05 14.83 -14.25
N ASN A 68 -1.55 14.42 -15.42
CA ASN A 68 -2.99 14.37 -15.68
C ASN A 68 -3.29 13.32 -16.72
N GLY A 69 -4.41 12.62 -16.52
CA GLY A 69 -4.79 11.54 -17.41
C GLY A 69 -6.22 11.06 -17.14
N PRO A 70 -6.68 10.10 -17.94
CA PRO A 70 -7.96 9.45 -17.70
C PRO A 70 -7.93 8.68 -16.37
N ALA A 71 -9.03 8.73 -15.62
CA ALA A 71 -9.26 7.92 -14.44
C ALA A 71 -10.34 6.86 -14.73
N ASP A 72 -10.10 6.06 -15.78
CA ASP A 72 -11.04 5.03 -16.26
C ASP A 72 -11.31 3.96 -15.19
N SER A 73 -10.31 3.69 -14.35
CA SER A 73 -10.42 2.87 -13.15
C SER A 73 -9.66 3.51 -11.99
N VAL A 74 -10.12 3.20 -10.78
CA VAL A 74 -9.39 3.55 -9.57
C VAL A 74 -8.26 2.55 -9.39
N VAL A 75 -7.02 3.02 -9.26
CA VAL A 75 -5.85 2.15 -9.16
C VAL A 75 -4.83 2.70 -8.17
N MET A 76 -4.22 1.81 -7.38
CA MET A 76 -3.06 2.16 -6.56
C MET A 76 -1.81 2.24 -7.43
N VAL A 77 -1.07 3.34 -7.32
CA VAL A 77 0.22 3.57 -7.98
C VAL A 77 1.25 3.98 -6.94
N THR A 78 2.52 3.89 -7.32
CA THR A 78 3.64 4.39 -6.54
C THR A 78 4.37 5.44 -7.38
N LEU A 79 4.69 6.58 -6.78
CA LEU A 79 5.54 7.60 -7.39
C LEU A 79 7.00 7.13 -7.30
N TYR A 80 7.69 7.10 -8.42
CA TYR A 80 9.08 6.66 -8.55
C TYR A 80 9.99 7.80 -9.00
N MET A 81 11.21 7.83 -8.47
CA MET A 81 12.35 8.52 -9.07
C MET A 81 13.34 7.47 -9.54
N GLY A 82 13.49 7.33 -10.87
CA GLY A 82 14.26 6.22 -11.45
C GLY A 82 13.69 4.86 -11.04
N ASN A 83 14.43 4.14 -10.18
CA ASN A 83 14.07 2.83 -9.65
C ASN A 83 13.65 2.84 -8.18
N GLU A 84 13.67 4.00 -7.53
CA GLU A 84 13.30 4.16 -6.12
C GLU A 84 11.84 4.59 -6.00
N GLY A 85 11.05 3.82 -5.26
CA GLY A 85 9.66 4.16 -4.94
C GLY A 85 9.62 5.15 -3.78
N ILE A 86 9.04 6.32 -4.00
CA ILE A 86 8.97 7.41 -3.03
C ILE A 86 7.73 7.26 -2.14
N MET A 87 6.54 7.17 -2.75
CA MET A 87 5.28 7.16 -2.00
C MET A 87 4.15 6.48 -2.78
N PRO A 88 3.24 5.75 -2.10
CA PRO A 88 2.03 5.21 -2.71
C PRO A 88 0.94 6.29 -2.82
N LEU A 89 0.13 6.28 -3.87
CA LEU A 89 -1.08 7.10 -3.99
C LEU A 89 -2.13 6.38 -4.83
N VAL A 90 -3.39 6.80 -4.70
CA VAL A 90 -4.49 6.28 -5.51
C VAL A 90 -4.78 7.23 -6.65
N LEU A 91 -4.75 6.72 -7.88
CA LEU A 91 -5.32 7.43 -9.03
C LEU A 91 -6.83 7.24 -8.99
N GLU A 92 -7.54 8.32 -8.68
CA GLU A 92 -8.99 8.41 -8.72
C GLU A 92 -9.43 9.75 -9.33
N ASP A 93 -10.71 9.85 -9.64
CA ASP A 93 -11.28 11.06 -10.23
C ASP A 93 -11.13 12.26 -9.28
N GLY A 94 -10.59 13.37 -9.77
CA GLY A 94 -10.40 14.59 -9.01
C GLY A 94 -8.97 15.11 -8.95
N LYS A 95 -8.77 16.10 -8.07
CA LYS A 95 -7.49 16.78 -7.88
C LYS A 95 -6.75 16.17 -6.70
N ILE A 96 -5.57 15.61 -6.97
CA ILE A 96 -4.68 15.03 -5.97
C ILE A 96 -3.54 16.03 -5.75
N GLU A 97 -3.38 16.50 -4.51
CA GLU A 97 -2.27 17.36 -4.11
C GLU A 97 -1.19 16.52 -3.44
N VAL A 98 0.02 16.53 -4.01
CA VAL A 98 1.15 15.74 -3.51
C VAL A 98 2.21 16.67 -2.92
N SER A 99 2.63 16.41 -1.68
CA SER A 99 3.68 17.16 -1.00
C SER A 99 4.82 16.25 -0.60
N ILE A 100 6.03 16.60 -1.05
CA ILE A 100 7.27 15.84 -0.80
C ILE A 100 8.26 16.74 -0.05
N SER A 101 8.57 16.38 1.19
CA SER A 101 9.55 17.07 2.03
C SER A 101 10.45 16.05 2.74
N ASN A 102 11.51 16.52 3.40
CA ASN A 102 12.41 15.65 4.15
C ASN A 102 11.73 14.99 5.37
N SER A 103 10.65 15.58 5.88
CA SER A 103 9.95 15.11 7.08
C SER A 103 8.60 14.45 6.79
N GLN A 104 8.00 14.72 5.64
CA GLN A 104 6.65 14.29 5.32
C GLN A 104 6.46 14.06 3.83
N LEU A 105 5.81 12.94 3.51
CA LEU A 105 5.25 12.60 2.20
C LEU A 105 3.74 12.54 2.38
N LEU A 106 2.98 13.31 1.59
CA LEU A 106 1.53 13.41 1.72
C LEU A 106 0.86 13.48 0.36
N ALA A 107 -0.21 12.71 0.15
CA ALA A 107 -1.16 12.96 -0.92
C ALA A 107 -2.56 13.16 -0.35
N LYS A 108 -3.27 14.17 -0.85
CA LYS A 108 -4.60 14.55 -0.36
C LYS A 108 -5.49 15.11 -1.46
N GLY A 109 -6.76 15.39 -1.12
CA GLY A 109 -7.70 16.08 -2.02
C GLY A 109 -8.65 15.14 -2.75
N THR A 110 -8.51 13.82 -2.53
CA THR A 110 -9.45 12.81 -2.99
C THR A 110 -9.71 11.77 -1.90
N PRO A 111 -10.90 11.15 -1.85
CA PRO A 111 -11.33 10.36 -0.68
C PRO A 111 -10.42 9.18 -0.32
N LEU A 112 -9.90 8.45 -1.30
CA LEU A 112 -9.04 7.29 -1.03
C LEU A 112 -7.61 7.70 -0.69
N ASN A 113 -7.11 8.81 -1.24
CA ASN A 113 -5.83 9.36 -0.82
C ASN A 113 -5.90 9.89 0.61
N ASP A 114 -6.93 10.67 0.96
CA ASP A 114 -7.10 11.18 2.32
C ASP A 114 -7.16 10.03 3.34
N LYS A 115 -7.94 8.98 3.03
CA LYS A 115 -8.03 7.76 3.86
C LYS A 115 -6.72 6.99 3.95
N LEU A 116 -5.97 6.87 2.86
CA LEU A 116 -4.67 6.20 2.83
C LEU A 116 -3.65 6.92 3.70
N TYR A 117 -3.58 8.25 3.61
CA TYR A 117 -2.59 9.03 4.36
C TYR A 117 -2.95 9.19 5.83
N GLU A 118 -4.23 9.24 6.20
CA GLU A 118 -4.66 9.10 7.60
C GLU A 118 -4.17 7.77 8.20
N PHE A 119 -4.28 6.69 7.43
CA PHE A 119 -3.77 5.38 7.83
C PHE A 119 -2.26 5.34 7.99
N ILE A 120 -1.52 5.85 7.00
CA ILE A 120 -0.05 5.90 7.05
C ILE A 120 0.41 6.72 8.25
N ASP A 121 -0.18 7.90 8.48
CA ASP A 121 0.19 8.78 9.59
C ASP A 121 -0.02 8.11 10.95
N LYS A 122 -1.20 7.50 11.17
CA LYS A 122 -1.48 6.80 12.44
C LYS A 122 -0.59 5.57 12.63
N ARG A 123 -0.32 4.81 11.57
CA ARG A 123 0.60 3.66 11.64
C ARG A 123 2.02 4.12 11.97
N ASN A 124 2.53 5.14 11.30
CA ASN A 124 3.86 5.70 11.54
C ASN A 124 3.98 6.25 12.98
N ALA A 125 2.92 6.87 13.52
CA ALA A 125 2.91 7.33 14.91
C ALA A 125 3.01 6.17 15.92
N LEU A 126 2.40 5.02 15.64
CA LEU A 126 2.55 3.81 16.47
C LEU A 126 3.95 3.21 16.34
N GLU A 127 4.50 3.18 15.12
CA GLU A 127 5.86 2.70 14.84
C GLU A 127 6.92 3.53 15.59
N VAL A 128 6.81 4.86 15.57
CA VAL A 128 7.69 5.76 16.34
C VAL A 128 7.62 5.46 17.84
N LYS A 129 6.43 5.22 18.41
CA LYS A 129 6.29 4.87 19.83
C LYS A 129 6.98 3.54 20.17
N ILE A 130 6.89 2.55 19.28
CA ILE A 130 7.58 1.27 19.44
C ILE A 130 9.10 1.48 19.42
N GLU A 131 9.61 2.24 18.45
CA GLU A 131 11.04 2.54 18.35
C GLU A 131 11.57 3.33 19.57
N GLU A 132 10.81 4.30 20.06
CA GLU A 132 11.15 5.05 21.27
C GLU A 132 11.25 4.14 22.50
N LEU A 133 10.36 3.14 22.60
CA LEU A 133 10.37 2.16 23.68
C LEU A 133 11.58 1.23 23.61
N GLU A 134 11.95 0.76 22.42
CA GLU A 134 13.16 -0.05 22.20
C GLU A 134 14.43 0.76 22.52
N ARG A 135 14.48 2.04 22.13
CA ARG A 135 15.58 2.94 22.48
C ARG A 135 15.66 3.18 23.99
N LYS A 136 14.52 3.25 24.69
CA LYS A 136 14.45 3.39 26.15
C LYS A 136 14.96 2.13 26.85
N GLU A 137 14.58 0.93 26.37
CA GLU A 137 15.12 -0.34 26.87
C GLU A 137 16.64 -0.38 26.74
N ALA A 138 17.18 -0.06 25.57
CA ALA A 138 18.62 -0.03 25.34
C ALA A 138 19.36 0.91 26.30
N ARG A 139 18.80 2.08 26.62
CA ARG A 139 19.39 3.02 27.60
C ARG A 139 19.35 2.48 29.03
N MET A 140 18.23 1.91 29.46
CA MET A 140 18.09 1.36 30.82
C MET A 140 19.05 0.19 31.09
N VAL A 141 19.31 -0.63 30.06
CA VAL A 141 20.32 -1.70 30.13
C VAL A 141 21.73 -1.13 30.30
N LEU A 142 22.06 -0.03 29.61
CA LEU A 142 23.36 0.64 29.75
C LEU A 142 23.53 1.31 31.11
N ASP A 143 22.45 1.84 31.68
CA ASP A 143 22.45 2.54 32.98
C ASP A 143 22.47 1.59 34.19
N GLY A 144 22.53 0.27 33.97
CA GLY A 144 22.66 -0.75 35.02
C GLY A 144 21.37 -1.02 35.79
N ALA A 145 20.21 -0.71 35.21
CA ALA A 145 18.92 -1.05 35.81
C ALA A 145 18.74 -2.58 35.90
N ASP A 146 17.94 -3.03 36.87
CA ASP A 146 17.58 -4.45 37.01
C ASP A 146 16.85 -4.94 35.76
N LEU A 147 17.59 -5.70 34.96
CA LEU A 147 17.21 -6.20 33.64
C LEU A 147 15.86 -6.92 33.67
N GLU A 148 15.54 -7.65 34.73
CA GLU A 148 14.36 -8.52 34.74
C GLU A 148 13.06 -7.71 34.87
N ASN A 149 13.06 -6.70 35.76
CA ASN A 149 11.88 -5.86 36.01
C ASN A 149 11.64 -4.86 34.87
N VAL A 150 12.71 -4.23 34.36
CA VAL A 150 12.64 -3.30 33.23
C VAL A 150 12.16 -4.02 31.97
N ARG A 151 12.69 -5.21 31.70
CA ARG A 151 12.31 -6.00 30.53
C ARG A 151 10.86 -6.47 30.61
N GLN A 152 10.34 -6.82 31.79
CA GLN A 152 8.94 -7.23 31.90
C GLN A 152 7.94 -6.09 31.65
N GLU A 153 8.18 -4.89 32.18
CA GLU A 153 7.28 -3.75 31.95
C GLU A 153 7.35 -3.25 30.51
N LEU A 154 8.57 -3.03 29.99
CA LEU A 154 8.76 -2.54 28.62
C LEU A 154 8.31 -3.58 27.58
N SER A 155 8.49 -4.88 27.83
CA SER A 155 8.01 -5.94 26.95
C SER A 155 6.47 -5.97 26.87
N LYS A 156 5.76 -5.74 27.99
CA LYS A 156 4.29 -5.65 28.00
C LYS A 156 3.81 -4.42 27.23
N GLU A 157 4.44 -3.27 27.41
CA GLU A 157 4.12 -2.04 26.70
C GLU A 157 4.37 -2.21 25.18
N SER A 158 5.52 -2.79 24.81
CA SER A 158 5.88 -3.09 23.42
C SER A 158 4.87 -4.03 22.77
N ALA A 159 4.54 -5.14 23.44
CA ALA A 159 3.53 -6.08 22.95
C ALA A 159 2.15 -5.45 22.78
N THR A 160 1.78 -4.50 23.65
CA THR A 160 0.52 -3.76 23.55
C THR A 160 0.50 -2.85 22.33
N LEU A 161 1.58 -2.08 22.09
CA LEU A 161 1.69 -1.20 20.93
C LEU A 161 1.75 -1.98 19.61
N ILE A 162 2.50 -3.09 19.57
CA ILE A 162 2.56 -3.98 18.40
C ILE A 162 1.17 -4.56 18.11
N LYS A 163 0.44 -5.00 19.15
CA LYS A 163 -0.92 -5.49 18.98
C LYS A 163 -1.85 -4.40 18.46
N GLU A 164 -1.79 -3.19 19.02
CA GLU A 164 -2.59 -2.05 18.58
C GLU A 164 -2.33 -1.73 17.09
N MET A 165 -1.06 -1.71 16.69
CA MET A 165 -0.67 -1.51 15.29
C MET A 165 -1.21 -2.62 14.39
N ASN A 166 -1.06 -3.88 14.78
CA ASN A 166 -1.55 -5.02 14.01
C ASN A 166 -3.07 -5.03 13.86
N ASP A 167 -3.79 -4.70 14.93
CA ASP A 167 -5.24 -4.54 14.93
C ASP A 167 -5.67 -3.38 14.04
N TYR A 168 -4.94 -2.26 14.08
CA TYR A 168 -5.22 -1.11 13.23
C TYR A 168 -5.04 -1.43 11.74
N VAL A 169 -3.95 -2.10 11.37
CA VAL A 169 -3.72 -2.57 9.99
C VAL A 169 -4.80 -3.55 9.55
N ARG A 170 -5.11 -4.54 10.39
CA ARG A 170 -6.16 -5.53 10.10
C ARG A 170 -7.51 -4.85 9.87
N GLN A 171 -7.92 -3.96 10.77
CA GLN A 171 -9.19 -3.24 10.68
C GLN A 171 -9.25 -2.40 9.41
N PHE A 172 -8.17 -1.67 9.08
CA PHE A 172 -8.12 -0.88 7.85
C PHE A 172 -8.30 -1.74 6.60
N ILE A 173 -7.65 -2.91 6.53
CA ILE A 173 -7.81 -3.83 5.40
C ILE A 173 -9.26 -4.33 5.33
N THR A 174 -9.85 -4.74 6.47
CA THR A 174 -11.23 -5.22 6.55
C THR A 174 -12.25 -4.16 6.11
N ASP A 175 -12.08 -2.91 6.53
CA ASP A 175 -12.96 -1.79 6.17
C ASP A 175 -12.83 -1.35 4.70
N ASN A 176 -11.87 -1.91 3.97
CA ASN A 176 -11.56 -1.55 2.60
C ASN A 176 -11.49 -2.75 1.65
N PHE A 177 -12.09 -3.89 2.00
CA PHE A 177 -12.11 -5.07 1.13
C PHE A 177 -12.71 -4.83 -0.26
N GLU A 178 -13.64 -3.88 -0.37
CA GLU A 178 -14.37 -3.60 -1.61
C GLU A 178 -13.73 -2.51 -2.48
N ASN A 179 -12.59 -1.94 -2.06
CA ASN A 179 -11.87 -0.93 -2.83
C ASN A 179 -10.38 -1.25 -2.93
N VAL A 180 -9.64 -0.42 -3.69
CA VAL A 180 -8.22 -0.67 -3.98
C VAL A 180 -7.31 -0.63 -2.73
N LEU A 181 -7.72 0.06 -1.66
CA LEU A 181 -6.90 0.22 -0.46
C LEU A 181 -6.75 -1.11 0.29
N GLY A 182 -7.78 -1.95 0.34
CA GLY A 182 -7.72 -3.23 1.05
C GLY A 182 -6.59 -4.13 0.51
N PRO A 183 -6.65 -4.56 -0.77
CA PRO A 183 -5.60 -5.38 -1.36
C PRO A 183 -4.23 -4.68 -1.33
N SER A 184 -4.19 -3.37 -1.56
CA SER A 184 -2.91 -2.64 -1.60
C SER A 184 -2.24 -2.58 -0.23
N VAL A 185 -2.96 -2.25 0.84
CA VAL A 185 -2.40 -2.22 2.20
C VAL A 185 -2.08 -3.63 2.69
N PHE A 186 -2.86 -4.64 2.31
CA PHE A 186 -2.48 -6.04 2.54
C PHE A 186 -1.14 -6.37 1.87
N MET A 187 -0.94 -5.98 0.61
CA MET A 187 0.34 -6.20 -0.07
C MET A 187 1.48 -5.38 0.55
N MET A 188 1.23 -4.15 1.01
CA MET A 188 2.21 -3.35 1.75
C MET A 188 2.64 -4.05 3.04
N MET A 189 1.69 -4.56 3.82
CA MET A 189 1.95 -5.37 5.01
C MET A 189 2.76 -6.61 4.66
N CYS A 190 2.42 -7.29 3.56
CA CYS A 190 3.14 -8.49 3.15
C CYS A 190 4.55 -8.22 2.60
N SER A 191 4.81 -7.02 2.08
CA SER A 191 6.12 -6.64 1.50
C SER A 191 7.23 -6.45 2.54
N THR A 192 6.89 -6.35 3.82
CA THR A 192 7.87 -6.28 4.91
C THR A 192 8.48 -7.66 5.23
N MET A 193 7.85 -8.74 4.75
CA MET A 193 8.35 -10.10 4.94
C MET A 193 9.44 -10.44 3.91
N PRO A 194 10.48 -11.17 4.31
CA PRO A 194 11.58 -11.53 3.40
C PRO A 194 11.12 -12.49 2.28
N TYR A 195 10.07 -13.28 2.53
CA TYR A 195 9.44 -14.14 1.55
C TYR A 195 7.97 -14.40 1.94
N PRO A 196 7.09 -14.77 0.98
CA PRO A 196 5.68 -15.03 1.28
C PRO A 196 5.49 -16.21 2.24
N VAL A 197 4.80 -15.99 3.36
CA VAL A 197 4.41 -17.02 4.32
C VAL A 197 3.03 -16.70 4.90
N MET A 198 2.33 -17.74 5.38
CA MET A 198 1.09 -17.55 6.14
C MET A 198 1.45 -17.20 7.59
N THR A 199 1.08 -16.00 8.02
CA THR A 199 1.16 -15.56 9.42
C THR A 199 -0.22 -15.62 10.07
N PRO A 200 -0.32 -15.67 11.41
CA PRO A 200 -1.61 -15.61 12.11
C PRO A 200 -2.46 -14.38 11.70
N GLN A 201 -1.83 -13.23 11.52
CA GLN A 201 -2.50 -12.00 11.08
C GLN A 201 -3.10 -12.15 9.66
N ILE A 202 -2.38 -12.79 8.74
CA ILE A 202 -2.88 -13.05 7.38
C ILE A 202 -4.06 -14.03 7.43
N GLU A 203 -3.95 -15.09 8.23
CA GLU A 203 -5.05 -16.04 8.42
C GLU A 203 -6.32 -15.35 8.95
N GLU A 204 -6.19 -14.47 9.93
CA GLU A 204 -7.31 -13.70 10.48
C GLU A 204 -7.99 -12.82 9.43
N ILE A 205 -7.21 -12.07 8.64
CA ILE A 205 -7.77 -11.26 7.54
C ILE A 205 -8.50 -12.18 6.53
N MET A 206 -7.90 -13.32 6.18
CA MET A 206 -8.46 -14.25 5.19
C MET A 206 -9.76 -14.93 5.67
N LYS A 207 -9.96 -15.12 6.97
CA LYS A 207 -11.21 -15.67 7.53
C LYS A 207 -12.40 -14.78 7.20
N THR A 208 -12.23 -13.45 7.28
CA THR A 208 -13.30 -12.47 7.03
C THR A 208 -13.33 -11.93 5.60
N ALA A 209 -12.28 -12.13 4.81
CA ALA A 209 -12.17 -11.55 3.48
C ALA A 209 -13.22 -12.12 2.50
N PRO A 210 -13.91 -11.25 1.74
CA PRO A 210 -14.84 -11.67 0.70
C PRO A 210 -14.11 -12.34 -0.48
N LEU A 211 -14.87 -13.02 -1.34
CA LEU A 211 -14.30 -13.71 -2.49
C LEU A 211 -13.56 -12.76 -3.44
N SER A 212 -14.12 -11.57 -3.71
CA SER A 212 -13.50 -10.53 -4.55
C SER A 212 -12.09 -10.14 -4.08
N PHE A 213 -11.88 -10.05 -2.76
CA PHE A 213 -10.57 -9.77 -2.19
C PHE A 213 -9.60 -10.93 -2.39
N LYS A 214 -10.06 -12.16 -2.13
CA LYS A 214 -9.26 -13.39 -2.29
C LYS A 214 -8.90 -13.67 -3.74
N GLU A 215 -9.75 -13.25 -4.67
CA GLU A 215 -9.55 -13.38 -6.11
C GLU A 215 -8.76 -12.22 -6.71
N ASN A 216 -8.50 -11.15 -5.94
CA ASN A 216 -7.56 -10.13 -6.37
C ASN A 216 -6.23 -10.79 -6.74
N LYS A 217 -5.74 -10.49 -7.94
CA LYS A 217 -4.58 -11.18 -8.52
C LYS A 217 -3.36 -11.17 -7.60
N GLN A 218 -3.00 -10.01 -7.03
CA GLN A 218 -1.82 -9.89 -6.18
C GLN A 218 -1.97 -10.67 -4.87
N VAL A 219 -3.16 -10.59 -4.25
CA VAL A 219 -3.50 -11.34 -3.03
C VAL A 219 -3.43 -12.84 -3.29
N LYS A 220 -4.07 -13.31 -4.37
CA LYS A 220 -4.10 -14.72 -4.76
C LYS A 220 -2.70 -15.28 -5.05
N ASP A 221 -1.88 -14.53 -5.78
CA ASP A 221 -0.51 -14.92 -6.12
C ASP A 221 0.34 -15.01 -4.85
N PHE A 222 0.20 -14.06 -3.92
CA PHE A 222 0.85 -14.10 -2.62
C PHE A 222 0.44 -15.34 -1.80
N LEU A 223 -0.87 -15.58 -1.66
CA LEU A 223 -1.39 -16.71 -0.86
C LEU A 223 -0.98 -18.07 -1.42
N THR A 224 -0.92 -18.20 -2.74
CA THR A 224 -0.44 -19.41 -3.41
C THR A 224 1.01 -19.68 -3.02
N LYS A 225 1.89 -18.70 -3.22
CA LYS A 225 3.32 -18.81 -2.85
C LYS A 225 3.53 -19.03 -1.35
N ALA A 226 2.73 -18.36 -0.51
CA ALA A 226 2.79 -18.53 0.93
C ALA A 226 2.50 -19.97 1.36
N LYS A 227 1.51 -20.63 0.74
CA LYS A 227 1.19 -22.03 1.01
C LYS A 227 2.29 -22.98 0.52
N GLU A 228 2.84 -22.75 -0.66
CA GLU A 228 3.95 -23.53 -1.20
C GLU A 228 5.18 -23.43 -0.28
N ASN A 229 5.53 -22.22 0.16
CA ASN A 229 6.65 -22.00 1.08
C ASN A 229 6.45 -22.70 2.43
N MET A 230 5.23 -22.69 2.98
CA MET A 230 4.93 -23.41 4.23
C MET A 230 5.16 -24.92 4.10
N GLN A 231 4.71 -25.53 2.99
CA GLN A 231 4.94 -26.96 2.73
C GLN A 231 6.43 -27.29 2.64
N LEU A 232 7.20 -26.46 1.94
CA LEU A 232 8.65 -26.62 1.84
C LEU A 232 9.35 -26.52 3.21
N LEU A 233 8.93 -25.57 4.05
CA LEU A 233 9.47 -25.42 5.40
C LEU A 233 9.15 -26.65 6.28
N GLU A 234 7.92 -27.14 6.25
CA GLU A 234 7.50 -28.33 6.99
C GLU A 234 8.29 -29.58 6.54
N GLU A 235 8.49 -29.75 5.24
CA GLU A 235 9.28 -30.86 4.70
C GLU A 235 10.74 -30.77 5.11
N GLN A 236 11.35 -29.58 5.06
CA GLN A 236 12.71 -29.37 5.56
C GLN A 236 12.84 -29.67 7.05
N HIS A 237 11.87 -29.25 7.87
CA HIS A 237 11.84 -29.56 9.29
C HIS A 237 11.77 -31.07 9.53
N ARG A 238 10.91 -31.79 8.81
CA ARG A 238 10.79 -33.25 8.89
C ARG A 238 12.10 -33.94 8.49
N MET A 239 12.75 -33.51 7.41
CA MET A 239 14.03 -34.08 6.98
C MET A 239 15.13 -33.87 8.03
N ARG A 240 15.24 -32.67 8.60
CA ARG A 240 16.22 -32.38 9.67
C ARG A 240 15.99 -33.24 10.91
N GLN A 241 14.72 -33.40 11.34
CA GLN A 241 14.40 -34.28 12.47
C GLN A 241 14.79 -35.73 12.21
N ASN A 242 14.55 -36.24 11.00
CA ASN A 242 14.94 -37.60 10.63
C ASN A 242 16.47 -37.81 10.61
N ILE A 243 17.24 -36.80 10.18
CA ILE A 243 18.71 -36.86 10.22
C ILE A 243 19.20 -36.89 11.67
N ILE A 244 18.68 -36.02 12.53
CA ILE A 244 19.06 -35.95 13.96
C ILE A 244 18.74 -37.27 14.68
N LEU A 245 17.58 -37.86 14.40
CA LEU A 245 17.17 -39.14 14.98
C LEU A 245 17.99 -40.34 14.44
N GLY A 246 18.42 -40.28 13.17
CA GLY A 246 19.25 -41.30 12.55
C GLY A 246 20.72 -41.27 12.99
N GLU A 247 21.25 -40.10 13.35
CA GLU A 247 22.61 -39.96 13.90
C GLU A 247 22.69 -40.34 15.39
N GLY A 248 21.61 -40.17 16.16
CA GLY A 248 21.54 -40.61 17.56
C GLY A 248 21.37 -42.13 17.77
N GLN A 249 21.24 -42.91 16.69
CA GLN A 249 21.11 -44.37 16.70
C GLN A 249 22.38 -45.09 16.20
N LYS A 250 23.47 -44.36 15.92
CA LYS A 250 24.80 -44.91 15.64
C LYS A 250 25.75 -44.69 16.82
#